data_AF-A0A4R9WVD4-F1
#
_entry.id   AF-A0A4R9WVD4-F1
#
_cell.length_a   1.000
_cell.length_b   1.000
_cell.length_c   1.000
_cell.angle_alpha   90.00
_cell.angle_beta   90.00
_cell.angle_gamma   90.00
#
_symmetry.space_group_name_H-M   'P 1'
#
loop_
_entity.id
_entity.type
_entity.pdbx_description
1 polymer ?
#
loop_
_entity_poly.entity_id
_entity_poly.type
_entity_poly.pdbx_seq_one_letter_code
_entity_poly.pdbx_strand_id
1 'polypeptide(L)'
;HVIPVTSILEQFDRIFPDREERSARTGWDLPVIGTVDVYRNSPAIYSFAPAAALIEEAKTFFDDVRLASTGTYGLAERCPLLVLRSPRRWE
;
A
#
# COMPACT_ATOMS: atom_id res chain seq x y z
N HIS A 1 7.96 8.35 2.87
CA HIS A 1 7.70 8.86 1.51
C HIS A 1 6.30 9.43 1.44
N VAL A 2 6.13 10.55 0.74
CA VAL A 2 4.85 11.24 0.60
C VAL A 2 4.40 11.09 -0.85
N ILE A 3 3.17 10.64 -1.06
CA ILE A 3 2.63 10.29 -2.38
C ILE A 3 1.26 10.99 -2.52
N PRO A 4 1.14 12.01 -3.39
CA PRO A 4 -0.16 12.57 -3.74
C PRO A 4 -1.05 11.49 -4.36
N VAL A 5 -2.31 11.39 -3.93
CA VAL A 5 -3.22 10.35 -4.43
C VAL A 5 -3.49 10.51 -5.93
N THR A 6 -3.48 11.74 -6.45
CA THR A 6 -3.60 12.04 -7.89
C THR A 6 -2.52 11.33 -8.73
N SER A 7 -1.30 11.18 -8.18
CA SER A 7 -0.19 10.52 -8.88
C SER A 7 -0.48 9.05 -9.19
N ILE A 8 -1.37 8.39 -8.45
CA ILE A 8 -1.77 7.00 -8.73
C ILE A 8 -2.47 6.93 -10.09
N LEU A 9 -3.40 7.85 -10.36
CA LEU A 9 -4.10 7.91 -11.65
C LEU A 9 -3.13 8.28 -12.78
N GLU A 10 -2.25 9.26 -12.56
CA GLU A 10 -1.24 9.66 -13.55
C GLU A 10 -0.33 8.48 -13.93
N GLN A 11 0.13 7.71 -12.95
CA GLN A 11 0.94 6.52 -13.19
C GLN A 11 0.14 5.42 -13.88
N PHE A 12 -1.12 5.23 -13.49
CA PHE A 12 -2.01 4.28 -14.14
C PHE A 12 -2.16 4.62 -15.64
N ASP A 13 -2.58 5.84 -15.97
CA ASP A 13 -2.79 6.29 -17.35
C ASP A 13 -1.48 6.23 -18.17
N ARG A 14 -0.33 6.51 -17.54
CA ARG A 14 0.99 6.41 -18.18
C ARG A 14 1.39 4.98 -18.52
N ILE A 15 1.17 4.04 -17.61
CA ILE A 15 1.54 2.62 -17.80
C ILE A 15 0.51 1.94 -18.71
N PHE A 16 -0.72 2.42 -18.71
CA PHE A 16 -1.88 1.76 -19.26
C PHE A 16 -2.79 2.73 -20.03
N PRO A 17 -2.33 3.27 -21.16
CA PRO A 17 -3.01 4.37 -21.85
C PRO A 17 -4.34 3.95 -22.49
N ASP A 18 -4.50 2.69 -22.86
CA ASP A 18 -5.72 2.17 -23.49
C ASP A 18 -6.52 1.29 -22.51
N ARG A 19 -7.75 1.74 -22.21
CA ARG A 19 -8.68 1.04 -21.32
C ARG A 19 -9.43 -0.08 -22.01
N GLU A 20 -9.72 0.04 -23.30
CA GLU A 20 -10.37 -1.01 -24.08
C GLU A 20 -9.40 -2.18 -24.31
N GLU A 21 -8.15 -1.89 -24.68
CA GLU A 21 -7.09 -2.91 -24.78
C GLU A 21 -6.93 -3.65 -23.43
N ARG A 22 -6.91 -2.91 -22.33
CA ARG A 22 -6.84 -3.50 -20.99
C ARG A 22 -8.01 -4.41 -20.70
N SER A 23 -9.23 -3.93 -20.92
CA SER A 23 -10.46 -4.71 -20.73
C SER A 23 -10.40 -6.01 -21.53
N ALA A 24 -10.05 -5.93 -22.81
CA ALA A 24 -9.90 -7.11 -23.67
C ALA A 24 -8.81 -8.08 -23.17
N ARG A 25 -7.69 -7.57 -22.66
CA ARG A 25 -6.56 -8.40 -22.22
C ARG A 25 -6.79 -9.04 -20.85
N THR A 26 -7.41 -8.33 -19.91
CA THR A 26 -7.59 -8.82 -18.52
C THR A 26 -8.97 -9.39 -18.26
N GLY A 27 -9.93 -9.16 -19.16
CA GLY A 27 -11.34 -9.50 -18.97
C GLY A 27 -12.04 -8.65 -17.92
N TRP A 28 -11.46 -7.50 -17.55
CA TRP A 28 -12.06 -6.60 -16.55
C TRP A 28 -13.02 -5.63 -17.21
N ASP A 29 -14.21 -5.48 -16.66
CA ASP A 29 -15.21 -4.55 -17.18
C ASP A 29 -14.70 -3.10 -17.14
N LEU A 30 -15.02 -2.33 -18.18
CA LEU A 30 -14.63 -0.92 -18.28
C LEU A 30 -15.05 -0.06 -17.07
N PRO A 31 -16.26 -0.22 -16.49
CA PRO A 31 -16.62 0.50 -15.27
C PRO A 31 -15.73 0.16 -14.07
N VAL A 32 -15.28 -1.09 -13.95
CA VAL A 32 -14.36 -1.51 -12.88
C VAL A 32 -12.99 -0.85 -13.08
N ILE A 33 -12.47 -0.84 -14.30
CA ILE A 33 -11.23 -0.12 -14.64
C ILE A 33 -11.39 1.38 -14.35
N GLY A 34 -12.55 1.96 -14.70
CA GLY A 34 -12.86 3.37 -14.50
C GLY A 34 -12.95 3.81 -13.03
N THR A 35 -13.04 2.88 -12.07
CA THR A 35 -13.04 3.24 -10.64
C THR A 35 -11.79 4.03 -10.22
N VAL A 36 -10.67 3.86 -10.91
CA VAL A 36 -9.42 4.61 -10.68
C VAL A 36 -9.59 6.13 -10.86
N ASP A 37 -10.57 6.58 -11.65
CA ASP A 37 -10.84 8.00 -11.87
C ASP A 37 -11.28 8.75 -10.60
N VAL A 38 -11.69 8.03 -9.54
CA VAL A 38 -11.99 8.62 -8.24
C VAL A 38 -10.83 9.47 -7.69
N TYR A 39 -9.59 9.15 -8.10
CA TYR A 39 -8.39 9.84 -7.64
C TYR A 39 -8.10 11.16 -8.34
N ARG A 40 -8.77 11.48 -9.46
CA ARG A 40 -8.45 12.61 -10.36
C ARG A 40 -8.32 13.96 -9.66
N ASN A 41 -9.20 14.23 -8.70
CA ASN A 41 -9.25 15.49 -7.95
C ASN A 41 -9.10 15.27 -6.44
N SER A 42 -8.51 14.15 -6.03
CA SER A 42 -8.38 13.85 -4.60
C SER A 42 -7.37 14.82 -3.95
N PRO A 43 -7.73 15.51 -2.86
CA PRO A 43 -6.78 16.33 -2.10
C PRO A 43 -5.89 15.48 -1.17
N ALA A 44 -6.11 14.16 -1.12
CA ALA A 44 -5.41 13.29 -0.20
C ALA A 44 -3.95 13.09 -0.58
N ILE A 45 -3.12 12.97 0.44
CA ILE A 45 -1.71 12.68 0.33
C ILE A 45 -1.41 11.52 1.29
N TYR A 46 -0.89 10.42 0.76
CA TYR A 46 -0.49 9.27 1.57
C TYR A 46 0.95 9.43 2.03
N SER A 47 1.20 9.15 3.30
CA SER A 47 2.53 9.16 3.88
C SER A 47 2.82 7.80 4.48
N PHE A 48 3.95 7.21 4.09
CA PHE A 48 4.39 5.92 4.57
C PHE A 48 5.73 6.05 5.28
N ALA A 49 5.78 5.60 6.54
CA ALA A 49 7.01 5.47 7.29
C ALA A 49 7.80 4.23 6.80
N PRO A 50 9.13 4.31 6.70
CA PRO A 50 9.95 3.13 6.44
C PRO A 50 9.71 2.07 7.52
N ALA A 51 9.66 0.79 7.14
CA ALA A 51 9.41 -0.29 8.09
C ALA A 51 10.43 -0.30 9.25
N ALA A 52 11.70 0.01 8.96
CA ALA A 52 12.74 0.15 9.98
C ALA A 52 12.40 1.21 11.04
N ALA A 53 11.85 2.36 10.63
CA ALA A 53 11.47 3.41 11.58
C ALA A 53 10.34 2.93 12.51
N LEU A 54 9.32 2.26 11.96
CA LEU A 54 8.23 1.69 12.75
C LEU A 54 8.72 0.61 13.73
N ILE A 55 9.68 -0.22 13.32
CA ILE A 55 10.28 -1.24 14.18
C ILE A 55 11.05 -0.62 15.34
N GLU A 56 11.90 0.37 15.05
CA GLU A 56 12.69 1.03 16.09
C GLU A 56 11.81 1.78 17.10
N GLU A 57 10.77 2.46 16.61
CA GLU A 57 9.78 3.07 17.49
C GLU A 57 9.10 2.01 18.37
N ALA A 58 8.60 0.93 17.78
CA ALA A 58 7.91 -0.13 18.50
C ALA A 58 8.78 -0.84 19.55
N LYS A 59 10.09 -1.01 19.32
CA LYS A 59 11.02 -1.61 20.28
C LYS A 59 11.13 -0.82 21.58
N THR A 60 10.80 0.47 21.57
CA THR A 60 10.72 1.30 22.78
C THR A 60 9.60 0.84 23.73
N PHE A 61 8.58 0.17 23.19
CA PHE A 61 7.37 -0.21 23.91
C PHE A 61 7.19 -1.73 24.05
N PHE A 62 7.87 -2.53 23.21
CA PHE A 62 7.71 -3.99 23.14
C PHE A 62 9.08 -4.70 23.07
N ASP A 63 9.19 -5.86 23.70
CA ASP A 63 10.42 -6.69 23.67
C ASP A 63 10.51 -7.59 22.43
N ASP A 64 9.37 -8.01 21.85
CA ASP A 64 9.33 -8.85 20.64
C ASP A 64 8.62 -8.09 19.49
N VAL A 65 9.43 -7.51 18.60
CA VAL A 65 8.99 -6.75 17.42
C VAL A 65 9.59 -7.37 16.18
N ARG A 66 8.75 -7.79 15.24
CA ARG A 66 9.20 -8.40 13.97
C ARG A 66 8.23 -8.18 12.82
N LEU A 67 8.75 -8.25 11.60
CA LEU A 67 7.93 -8.38 10.40
C LEU A 67 7.63 -9.85 10.12
N ALA A 68 6.42 -10.14 9.66
CA ALA A 68 6.00 -11.46 9.21
C ALA A 68 5.40 -11.37 7.80
N SER A 69 5.60 -12.42 6.99
CA SER A 69 4.93 -12.55 5.70
C SER A 69 3.42 -12.71 5.89
N THR A 70 2.63 -12.11 5.01
CA THR A 70 1.16 -12.14 5.02
C THR A 70 0.55 -13.23 4.14
N GLY A 71 1.38 -14.11 3.57
CA GLY A 71 0.91 -15.35 2.95
C GLY A 71 1.05 -15.37 1.43
N THR A 72 0.02 -15.84 0.74
CA THR A 72 0.09 -16.34 -0.65
C THR A 72 -0.75 -15.54 -1.65
N TYR A 73 -1.35 -14.43 -1.24
CA TYR A 73 -2.09 -13.58 -2.18
C TYR A 73 -1.13 -12.74 -3.02
N GLY A 74 -1.59 -12.28 -4.18
CA GLY A 74 -0.76 -11.43 -5.05
C GLY A 74 -0.30 -10.18 -4.32
N LEU A 75 1.02 -9.93 -4.33
CA LEU A 75 1.70 -8.83 -3.63
C LEU A 75 1.91 -9.03 -2.12
N ALA A 76 1.64 -10.21 -1.55
CA ALA A 76 1.89 -10.49 -0.12
C ALA A 76 3.34 -10.20 0.30
N GLU A 77 4.32 -10.40 -0.59
CA GLU A 77 5.73 -10.09 -0.37
C GLU A 77 6.01 -8.59 -0.16
N ARG A 78 5.10 -7.72 -0.63
CA ARG A 78 5.18 -6.26 -0.49
C ARG A 78 4.38 -5.71 0.69
N CYS A 79 3.58 -6.56 1.34
CA CYS A 79 2.67 -6.16 2.41
C CYS A 79 2.98 -6.96 3.69
N PRO A 80 4.14 -6.76 4.34
CA PRO A 80 4.46 -7.48 5.57
C PRO A 80 3.57 -7.03 6.74
N LEU A 81 3.31 -7.94 7.67
CA LEU A 81 2.63 -7.65 8.93
C LEU A 81 3.66 -7.29 10.00
N LEU A 82 3.47 -6.16 10.69
CA LEU A 82 4.23 -5.84 11.89
C LEU A 82 3.61 -6.53 13.11
N VAL A 83 4.37 -7.40 13.76
CA VAL A 83 3.96 -8.14 14.96
C VAL A 83 4.61 -7.50 16.18
N LEU A 84 3.77 -7.12 17.15
CA LEU A 84 4.18 -6.53 18.43
C LEU A 84 3.77 -7.47 19.56
N ARG A 85 4.73 -7.92 20.37
CA ARG A 85 4.52 -8.84 21.50
C ARG A 85 5.37 -8.41 22.69
N SER A 86 5.01 -8.91 23.87
CA SER A 86 5.70 -8.64 25.14
C SER A 86 5.81 -7.14 25.44
N PRO A 87 4.70 -6.47 25.82
CA PRO A 87 4.72 -5.05 26.16
C PRO A 87 5.68 -4.81 27.34
N ARG A 88 6.56 -3.82 27.20
CA ARG A 88 7.44 -3.38 28.28
C ARG A 88 6.59 -2.72 29.37
N ARG A 89 6.93 -2.98 30.62
CA ARG A 89 6.40 -2.24 31.76
C ARG A 89 7.37 -1.10 32.05
N TRP A 90 6.86 0.13 32.09
CA TRP A 90 7.62 1.26 32.61
C TRP A 90 7.44 1.29 34.12
N GLU A 91 8.55 1.20 34.85
CA GLU A 91 8.62 1.47 36.29
C GLU A 91 8.90 2.95 36.55
#